data_AF-A0A356X1F4-F1
#
_entry.id   AF-A0A356X1F4-F1
#
_cell.length_a   1.000
_cell.length_b   1.000
_cell.length_c   1.000
_cell.angle_alpha   90.00
_cell.angle_beta   90.00
_cell.angle_gamma   90.00
#
_symmetry.space_group_name_H-M   'P 1'
#
loop_
_entity.id
_entity.type
_entity.pdbx_description
1 polymer ?
#
loop_
_entity_poly.entity_id
_entity_poly.type
_entity_poly.pdbx_seq_one_letter_code
_entity_poly.pdbx_strand_id
1 'polypeptide(L)'
;MKLLVKDSGIWQWALFSFLLAGLAGFLYRMGFIVALPYEISLENVRHAHSHLMFFCWAGLLPMYLIKLDTIPGYHAAFGARLMKGSLYFSLLFGLFSFPSFFLWGYAPVAIGAANIPVSAIISGLVMIGWYGFMAGYLITRKYKRDFVPNTWFEGAMLMLFISSLGAWGVGFTEFISIGGPMFGKALTHFFLAVFVEGWVLLVLMGLIAKSLDLKDEDFALSPGILVGLIAIGAPLTFPYGIPESFVSINMSVAARMGGVLIAEGILLYVYSVYRTRKLSLGIWVWPLILLALKAAMQLAASL
;
A
#
# COMPACT_ATOMS: atom_id res chain seq x y z
N MET A 1 15.53 -16.42 5.59
CA MET A 1 14.99 -16.70 4.24
C MET A 1 14.64 -18.18 3.98
N LYS A 2 15.22 -19.17 4.68
CA LYS A 2 14.83 -20.61 4.62
C LYS A 2 13.39 -20.95 5.09
N LEU A 3 12.56 -19.94 5.39
CA LEU A 3 11.23 -20.08 6.01
C LEU A 3 10.05 -19.79 5.05
N LEU A 4 10.31 -19.36 3.81
CA LEU A 4 9.24 -19.02 2.86
C LEU A 4 8.47 -20.24 2.31
N VAL A 5 9.03 -21.44 2.45
CA VAL A 5 8.58 -22.60 1.68
C VAL A 5 7.46 -23.39 2.36
N LYS A 6 7.30 -23.33 3.69
CA LYS A 6 6.62 -24.44 4.37
C LYS A 6 5.11 -24.35 4.59
N ASP A 7 4.42 -23.20 4.60
CA ASP A 7 3.02 -23.22 5.08
C ASP A 7 2.01 -22.19 4.51
N SER A 8 2.30 -21.49 3.41
CA SER A 8 1.23 -20.74 2.71
C SER A 8 1.57 -20.39 1.27
N GLY A 9 0.64 -20.68 0.35
CA GLY A 9 0.67 -20.28 -1.05
C GLY A 9 0.61 -18.76 -1.31
N ILE A 10 0.53 -17.93 -0.26
CA ILE A 10 0.22 -16.50 -0.36
C ILE A 10 1.29 -15.73 -1.12
N TRP A 11 2.58 -16.04 -0.94
CA TRP A 11 3.63 -15.34 -1.68
C TRP A 11 3.63 -15.72 -3.16
N GLN A 12 3.32 -16.99 -3.50
CA GLN A 12 3.14 -17.41 -4.89
C GLN A 12 1.95 -16.68 -5.51
N TRP A 13 0.85 -16.55 -4.78
CA TRP A 13 -0.32 -15.81 -5.23
C TRP A 13 -0.03 -14.32 -5.40
N ALA A 14 0.77 -13.72 -4.52
CA ALA A 14 1.21 -12.34 -4.70
C ALA A 14 2.07 -12.19 -5.96
N LEU A 15 3.02 -13.10 -6.22
CA LEU A 15 3.82 -13.08 -7.46
C LEU A 15 2.99 -13.34 -8.71
N PHE A 16 2.05 -14.29 -8.66
CA PHE A 16 1.09 -14.52 -9.73
C PHE A 16 0.30 -13.24 -10.03
N SER A 17 -0.15 -12.56 -8.98
CA SER A 17 -0.85 -11.28 -9.08
C SER A 17 0.04 -10.19 -9.66
N PHE A 18 1.32 -10.11 -9.27
CA PHE A 18 2.27 -9.19 -9.88
C PHE A 18 2.44 -9.43 -11.39
N LEU A 19 2.56 -10.70 -11.81
CA LEU A 19 2.65 -11.06 -13.23
C LEU A 19 1.37 -10.70 -13.98
N LEU A 20 0.21 -11.05 -13.43
CA LEU A 20 -1.09 -10.76 -14.03
C LEU A 20 -1.34 -9.25 -14.14
N ALA A 21 -0.99 -8.50 -13.11
CA ALA A 21 -1.04 -7.05 -13.13
C ALA A 21 -0.07 -6.47 -14.18
N GLY A 22 1.14 -7.02 -14.29
CA GLY A 22 2.12 -6.64 -15.32
C GLY A 22 1.59 -6.85 -16.73
N LEU A 23 0.90 -7.99 -16.98
CA LEU A 23 0.24 -8.28 -18.26
C LEU A 23 -0.93 -7.31 -18.54
N ALA A 24 -1.76 -7.01 -17.54
CA ALA A 24 -2.82 -6.01 -17.68
C ALA A 24 -2.26 -4.61 -17.95
N GLY A 25 -1.14 -4.25 -17.31
CA GLY A 25 -0.43 -3.01 -17.55
C GLY A 25 0.18 -2.95 -18.95
N PHE A 26 0.73 -4.06 -19.43
CA PHE A 26 1.20 -4.19 -20.82
C PHE A 26 0.05 -4.01 -21.81
N LEU A 27 -1.10 -4.67 -21.59
CA LEU A 27 -2.30 -4.50 -22.43
C LEU A 27 -2.78 -3.04 -22.43
N TYR A 28 -2.82 -2.39 -21.26
CA TYR A 28 -3.15 -0.96 -21.16
C TYR A 28 -2.20 -0.09 -21.98
N ARG A 29 -0.89 -0.36 -21.94
CA ARG A 29 0.09 0.38 -22.75
C ARG A 29 -0.05 0.11 -24.24
N MET A 30 -0.34 -1.14 -24.62
CA MET A 30 -0.62 -1.51 -26.02
C MET A 30 -1.82 -0.74 -26.57
N GLY A 31 -2.84 -0.48 -25.75
CA GLY A 31 -4.02 0.30 -26.16
C GLY A 31 -3.76 1.75 -26.55
N PHE A 32 -2.57 2.31 -26.25
CA PHE A 32 -2.14 3.61 -26.77
C PHE A 32 -1.47 3.53 -28.16
N ILE A 33 -1.02 2.34 -28.57
CA ILE A 33 -0.28 2.12 -29.81
C ILE A 33 -1.19 1.47 -30.86
N VAL A 34 -2.00 0.49 -30.42
CA VAL A 34 -2.90 -0.30 -31.26
C VAL A 34 -4.30 -0.22 -30.68
N ALA A 35 -5.31 -0.05 -31.54
CA ALA A 35 -6.70 -0.08 -31.12
C ALA A 35 -7.01 -1.45 -30.48
N LEU A 36 -7.52 -1.41 -29.24
CA LEU A 36 -8.03 -2.61 -28.58
C LEU A 36 -9.36 -3.04 -29.24
N PRO A 37 -9.75 -4.32 -29.11
CA PRO A 37 -11.10 -4.77 -29.46
C PRO A 37 -12.16 -3.85 -28.84
N TYR A 38 -13.27 -3.62 -29.55
CA TYR A 38 -14.28 -2.62 -29.16
C TYR A 38 -14.94 -2.91 -27.81
N GLU A 39 -14.89 -4.16 -27.35
CA GLU A 39 -15.41 -4.64 -26.08
C GLU A 39 -14.48 -4.31 -24.89
N ILE A 40 -13.21 -3.97 -25.17
CA ILE A 40 -12.20 -3.73 -24.14
C ILE A 40 -12.02 -2.24 -23.93
N SER A 41 -12.58 -1.73 -22.84
CA SER A 41 -12.37 -0.35 -22.40
C SER A 41 -10.96 -0.15 -21.84
N LEU A 42 -10.20 0.79 -22.40
CA LEU A 42 -8.88 1.17 -21.92
C LEU A 42 -8.91 1.62 -20.44
N GLU A 43 -9.97 2.30 -20.03
CA GLU A 43 -10.19 2.73 -18.65
C GLU A 43 -10.40 1.54 -17.72
N ASN A 44 -11.18 0.54 -18.14
CA ASN A 44 -11.42 -0.67 -17.36
C ASN A 44 -10.12 -1.48 -17.17
N VAL A 45 -9.30 -1.61 -18.22
CA VAL A 45 -7.99 -2.27 -18.13
C VAL A 45 -7.07 -1.53 -17.14
N ARG A 46 -7.06 -0.18 -17.15
CA ARG A 46 -6.32 0.62 -16.16
C ARG A 46 -6.74 0.29 -14.74
N HIS A 47 -8.04 0.25 -14.48
CA HIS A 47 -8.57 -0.06 -13.15
C HIS A 47 -8.27 -1.50 -12.74
N ALA A 48 -8.44 -2.46 -13.64
CA ALA A 48 -8.11 -3.85 -13.39
C ALA A 48 -6.63 -4.02 -13.02
N HIS A 49 -5.73 -3.37 -13.76
CA HIS A 49 -4.29 -3.33 -13.46
C HIS A 49 -4.01 -2.76 -12.06
N SER A 50 -4.54 -1.57 -11.74
CA SER A 50 -4.22 -0.88 -10.50
C SER A 50 -4.72 -1.62 -9.26
N HIS A 51 -5.96 -2.14 -9.28
CA HIS A 51 -6.53 -2.84 -8.13
C HIS A 51 -5.77 -4.14 -7.83
N LEU A 52 -5.32 -4.85 -8.86
CA LEU A 52 -4.51 -6.06 -8.71
C LEU A 52 -3.13 -5.74 -8.11
N MET A 53 -2.50 -4.66 -8.58
CA MET A 53 -1.25 -4.16 -8.00
C MET A 53 -1.42 -3.78 -6.53
N PHE A 54 -2.43 -2.98 -6.18
CA PHE A 54 -2.60 -2.48 -4.82
C PHE A 54 -3.04 -3.57 -3.84
N PHE A 55 -3.96 -4.45 -4.22
CA PHE A 55 -4.58 -5.37 -3.29
C PHE A 55 -3.87 -6.71 -3.18
N CYS A 56 -3.50 -7.30 -4.32
CA CYS A 56 -2.96 -8.65 -4.36
C CYS A 56 -1.43 -8.70 -4.41
N TRP A 57 -0.76 -7.58 -4.70
CA TRP A 57 0.69 -7.47 -4.65
C TRP A 57 1.17 -6.56 -3.51
N ALA A 58 1.02 -5.25 -3.67
CA ALA A 58 1.59 -4.24 -2.77
C ALA A 58 0.92 -4.19 -1.38
N GLY A 59 -0.33 -4.66 -1.26
CA GLY A 59 -0.97 -4.89 0.04
C GLY A 59 -0.64 -6.27 0.61
N LEU A 60 -0.87 -7.31 -0.20
CA LEU A 60 -0.83 -8.70 0.27
C LEU A 60 0.56 -9.18 0.69
N LEU A 61 1.59 -8.96 -0.14
CA LEU A 61 2.93 -9.47 0.13
C LEU A 61 3.53 -8.83 1.40
N PRO A 62 3.49 -7.50 1.59
CA PRO A 62 3.84 -6.84 2.85
C PRO A 62 3.13 -7.41 4.09
N MET A 63 1.80 -7.55 4.06
CA MET A 63 1.06 -8.17 5.19
C MET A 63 1.53 -9.60 5.47
N TYR A 64 1.78 -10.38 4.42
CA TYR A 64 2.32 -11.73 4.57
C TYR A 64 3.70 -11.75 5.23
N LEU A 65 4.61 -10.87 4.83
CA LEU A 65 5.95 -10.75 5.40
C LEU A 65 5.91 -10.30 6.87
N ILE A 66 5.02 -9.35 7.21
CA ILE A 66 4.77 -8.95 8.60
C ILE A 66 4.29 -10.15 9.41
N LYS A 67 3.33 -10.93 8.91
CA LYS A 67 2.86 -12.14 9.59
C LYS A 67 3.99 -13.16 9.85
N LEU A 68 4.87 -13.37 8.88
CA LEU A 68 6.02 -14.27 9.04
C LEU A 68 7.00 -13.77 10.12
N ASP A 69 7.18 -12.46 10.23
CA ASP A 69 7.99 -11.85 11.28
C ASP A 69 7.34 -12.03 12.67
N THR A 70 6.04 -11.79 12.76
CA THR A 70 5.33 -11.78 14.04
C THR A 70 5.18 -13.18 14.68
N ILE A 71 5.16 -14.24 13.87
CA ILE A 71 4.74 -15.59 14.30
C ILE A 71 5.75 -16.68 13.90
N PRO A 72 6.99 -16.70 14.43
CA PRO A 72 7.77 -17.92 14.41
C PRO A 72 7.29 -18.82 15.55
N GLY A 73 6.55 -19.89 15.20
CA GLY A 73 6.25 -20.99 16.12
C GLY A 73 5.09 -20.77 17.10
N TYR A 74 3.85 -20.98 16.64
CA TYR A 74 2.81 -21.85 17.26
C TYR A 74 1.46 -21.56 16.57
N HIS A 75 0.85 -22.59 16.00
CA HIS A 75 -0.32 -22.52 15.08
C HIS A 75 -1.70 -22.41 15.78
N ALA A 76 -1.77 -21.90 17.01
CA ALA A 76 -3.00 -21.96 17.82
C ALA A 76 -3.54 -20.64 18.39
N ALA A 77 -2.83 -19.51 18.26
CA ALA A 77 -3.36 -18.22 18.73
C ALA A 77 -4.46 -17.71 17.77
N PHE A 78 -5.59 -17.27 18.33
CA PHE A 78 -6.71 -16.70 17.56
C PHE A 78 -6.26 -15.56 16.63
N GLY A 79 -5.37 -14.68 17.11
CA GLY A 79 -4.79 -13.59 16.29
C GLY A 79 -4.04 -14.09 15.06
N ALA A 80 -3.22 -15.14 15.20
CA ALA A 80 -2.48 -15.76 14.09
C ALA A 80 -3.40 -16.35 13.01
N ARG A 81 -4.50 -17.00 13.45
CA ARG A 81 -5.52 -17.57 12.57
C ARG A 81 -6.30 -16.48 11.86
N LEU A 82 -6.65 -15.40 12.57
CA LEU A 82 -7.32 -14.24 12.00
C LEU A 82 -6.45 -13.56 10.94
N MET A 83 -5.16 -13.31 11.22
CA MET A 83 -4.21 -12.79 10.21
C MET A 83 -4.13 -13.70 8.98
N LYS A 84 -4.06 -15.02 9.17
CA LYS A 84 -4.05 -15.99 8.06
C LYS A 84 -5.35 -15.92 7.24
N GLY A 85 -6.51 -15.95 7.91
CA GLY A 85 -7.81 -15.85 7.26
C GLY A 85 -7.98 -14.56 6.47
N SER A 86 -7.56 -13.44 7.06
CA SER A 86 -7.54 -12.12 6.42
C SER A 86 -6.68 -12.06 5.16
N LEU A 87 -5.50 -12.69 5.14
CA LEU A 87 -4.69 -12.77 3.92
C LEU A 87 -5.43 -13.49 2.79
N TYR A 88 -6.07 -14.63 3.08
CA TYR A 88 -6.87 -15.35 2.08
C TYR A 88 -8.11 -14.58 1.67
N PHE A 89 -8.76 -13.88 2.61
CA PHE A 89 -9.91 -13.03 2.32
C PHE A 89 -9.54 -11.88 1.37
N SER A 90 -8.49 -11.12 1.69
CA SER A 90 -7.97 -10.06 0.83
C SER A 90 -7.51 -10.59 -0.52
N LEU A 91 -6.88 -11.77 -0.57
CA LEU A 91 -6.49 -12.42 -1.82
C LEU A 91 -7.72 -12.77 -2.68
N LEU A 92 -8.74 -13.40 -2.08
CA LEU A 92 -9.95 -13.82 -2.77
C LEU A 92 -10.67 -12.63 -3.42
N PHE A 93 -10.98 -11.61 -2.63
CA PHE A 93 -11.69 -10.43 -3.13
C PHE A 93 -10.81 -9.56 -4.02
N GLY A 94 -9.50 -9.51 -3.77
CA GLY A 94 -8.57 -8.83 -4.66
C GLY A 94 -8.48 -9.50 -6.04
N LEU A 95 -8.42 -10.83 -6.10
CA LEU A 95 -8.44 -11.55 -7.37
C LEU A 95 -9.79 -11.42 -8.08
N PHE A 96 -10.92 -11.44 -7.35
CA PHE A 96 -12.23 -11.18 -7.95
C PHE A 96 -12.43 -9.74 -8.40
N SER A 97 -11.69 -8.78 -7.83
CA SER A 97 -11.73 -7.40 -8.29
C SER A 97 -11.16 -7.25 -9.71
N PHE A 98 -10.23 -8.13 -10.10
CA PHE A 98 -9.65 -8.08 -11.45
C PHE A 98 -10.67 -8.27 -12.57
N PRO A 99 -11.38 -9.41 -12.68
CA PRO A 99 -12.35 -9.60 -13.75
C PRO A 99 -13.50 -8.60 -13.64
N SER A 100 -13.92 -8.18 -12.44
CA SER A 100 -15.00 -7.21 -12.30
C SER A 100 -14.61 -5.83 -12.84
N PHE A 101 -13.43 -5.31 -12.47
CA PHE A 101 -12.95 -4.03 -13.01
C PHE A 101 -12.60 -4.13 -14.50
N PHE A 102 -12.10 -5.28 -14.96
CA PHE A 102 -11.80 -5.48 -16.38
C PHE A 102 -13.07 -5.41 -17.25
N LEU A 103 -14.18 -5.97 -16.77
CA LEU A 103 -15.44 -5.99 -17.50
C LEU A 103 -16.24 -4.69 -17.34
N TRP A 104 -16.40 -4.20 -16.11
CA TRP A 104 -17.36 -3.14 -15.79
C TRP A 104 -16.72 -1.85 -15.31
N GLY A 105 -15.43 -1.84 -14.97
CA GLY A 105 -14.81 -0.67 -14.35
C GLY A 105 -15.57 -0.26 -13.08
N TYR A 106 -15.80 1.04 -12.92
CA TYR A 106 -16.66 1.60 -11.87
C TYR A 106 -18.14 1.68 -12.25
N ALA A 107 -18.54 1.24 -13.46
CA ALA A 107 -19.93 1.31 -13.87
C ALA A 107 -20.80 0.36 -13.03
N PRO A 108 -22.00 0.79 -12.59
CA PRO A 108 -22.97 -0.11 -12.00
C PRO A 108 -23.40 -1.20 -12.97
N VAL A 109 -23.58 -2.41 -12.46
CA VAL A 109 -24.08 -3.57 -13.21
C VAL A 109 -25.57 -3.74 -12.91
N ALA A 110 -26.38 -3.87 -13.96
CA ALA A 110 -27.79 -4.17 -13.81
C ALA A 110 -27.98 -5.62 -13.35
N ILE A 111 -28.48 -5.80 -12.14
CA ILE A 111 -28.83 -7.11 -11.55
C ILE A 111 -30.30 -7.06 -11.16
N GLY A 112 -31.15 -7.66 -11.99
CA GLY A 112 -32.60 -7.51 -11.87
C GLY A 112 -33.02 -6.05 -12.08
N ALA A 113 -33.76 -5.48 -11.11
CA ALA A 113 -34.19 -4.09 -11.14
C ALA A 113 -33.19 -3.10 -10.51
N ALA A 114 -32.06 -3.59 -9.98
CA ALA A 114 -31.09 -2.77 -9.26
C ALA A 114 -29.82 -2.53 -10.10
N ASN A 115 -29.23 -1.35 -9.96
CA ASN A 115 -27.91 -1.01 -10.48
C ASN A 115 -26.88 -1.12 -9.35
N ILE A 116 -26.08 -2.17 -9.36
CA ILE A 116 -25.17 -2.52 -8.26
C ILE A 116 -23.73 -2.20 -8.66
N PRO A 117 -22.97 -1.42 -7.87
CA PRO A 117 -21.55 -1.15 -8.14
C PRO A 117 -20.68 -2.34 -7.74
N VAL A 118 -20.79 -3.45 -8.48
CA VAL A 118 -20.19 -4.76 -8.16
C VAL A 118 -18.68 -4.65 -7.94
N SER A 119 -17.95 -3.99 -8.84
CA SER A 119 -16.50 -3.84 -8.75
C SER A 119 -16.08 -3.10 -7.47
N ALA A 120 -16.77 -2.01 -7.15
CA ALA A 120 -16.51 -1.22 -5.95
C ALA A 120 -16.78 -2.02 -4.66
N ILE A 121 -17.88 -2.77 -4.61
CA ILE A 121 -18.20 -3.65 -3.47
C ILE A 121 -17.11 -4.70 -3.27
N ILE A 122 -16.73 -5.42 -4.34
CA ILE A 122 -15.69 -6.45 -4.29
C ILE A 122 -14.36 -5.86 -3.82
N SER A 123 -13.95 -4.69 -4.34
CA SER A 123 -12.75 -4.00 -3.86
C SER A 123 -12.85 -3.56 -2.40
N GLY A 124 -14.01 -3.07 -1.97
CA GLY A 124 -14.23 -2.63 -0.58
C GLY A 124 -14.10 -3.78 0.41
N LEU A 125 -14.50 -4.99 0.03
CA LEU A 125 -14.32 -6.19 0.86
C LEU A 125 -12.84 -6.47 1.13
N VAL A 126 -11.91 -6.13 0.23
CA VAL A 126 -10.47 -6.28 0.50
C VAL A 126 -10.05 -5.54 1.78
N MET A 127 -10.61 -4.34 2.03
CA MET A 127 -10.32 -3.53 3.23
C MET A 127 -10.74 -4.24 4.53
N ILE A 128 -11.84 -4.98 4.51
CA ILE A 128 -12.28 -5.79 5.65
C ILE A 128 -11.22 -6.84 5.98
N GLY A 129 -10.60 -7.44 4.95
CA GLY A 129 -9.45 -8.32 5.12
C GLY A 129 -8.28 -7.61 5.81
N TRP A 130 -7.95 -6.39 5.41
CA TRP A 130 -6.90 -5.57 6.05
C TRP A 130 -7.19 -5.30 7.53
N TYR A 131 -8.43 -4.94 7.87
CA TYR A 131 -8.83 -4.70 9.25
C TYR A 131 -8.79 -5.96 10.09
N GLY A 132 -9.23 -7.09 9.53
CA GLY A 132 -9.07 -8.38 10.20
C GLY A 132 -7.61 -8.71 10.45
N PHE A 133 -6.72 -8.39 9.50
CA PHE A 133 -5.28 -8.59 9.67
C PHE A 133 -4.73 -7.74 10.81
N MET A 134 -5.06 -6.44 10.84
CA MET A 134 -4.65 -5.53 11.91
C MET A 134 -5.20 -5.97 13.28
N ALA A 135 -6.46 -6.37 13.36
CA ALA A 135 -7.05 -6.90 14.58
C ALA A 135 -6.31 -8.17 15.04
N GLY A 136 -6.01 -9.08 14.11
CA GLY A 136 -5.23 -10.29 14.41
C GLY A 136 -3.80 -9.97 14.89
N TYR A 137 -3.17 -8.95 14.31
CA TYR A 137 -1.87 -8.44 14.76
C TYR A 137 -1.95 -7.88 16.19
N LEU A 138 -2.93 -7.03 16.48
CA LEU A 138 -3.12 -6.44 17.82
C LEU A 138 -3.44 -7.49 18.90
N ILE A 139 -4.25 -8.50 18.56
CA ILE A 139 -4.51 -9.64 19.43
C ILE A 139 -3.19 -10.40 19.69
N THR A 140 -2.41 -10.66 18.64
CA THR A 140 -1.11 -11.35 18.78
C THR A 140 -0.16 -10.53 19.66
N ARG A 141 -0.06 -9.22 19.45
CA ARG A 141 0.71 -8.27 20.27
C ARG A 141 0.30 -8.31 21.75
N LYS A 142 -1.00 -8.39 22.04
CA LYS A 142 -1.51 -8.40 23.41
C LYS A 142 -1.22 -9.69 24.16
N TYR A 143 -1.30 -10.84 23.49
CA TYR A 143 -1.27 -12.15 24.15
C TYR A 143 0.06 -12.90 24.02
N LYS A 144 0.93 -12.53 23.08
CA LYS A 144 2.27 -13.12 22.95
C LYS A 144 3.23 -12.45 23.94
N ARG A 145 3.80 -13.23 24.87
CA ARG A 145 4.63 -12.72 25.98
C ARG A 145 5.96 -12.10 25.54
N ASP A 146 6.56 -12.63 24.49
CA ASP A 146 7.85 -12.24 23.91
C ASP A 146 7.68 -11.39 22.65
N PHE A 147 6.54 -10.72 22.50
CA PHE A 147 6.29 -9.87 21.35
C PHE A 147 7.17 -8.62 21.39
N VAL A 148 7.97 -8.41 20.35
CA VAL A 148 8.75 -7.19 20.16
C VAL A 148 8.11 -6.39 19.02
N PRO A 149 7.49 -5.23 19.32
CA PRO A 149 6.93 -4.36 18.29
C PRO A 149 8.00 -3.84 17.35
N ASN A 150 7.70 -3.86 16.05
CA ASN A 150 8.52 -3.21 15.04
C ASN A 150 7.86 -1.89 14.64
N THR A 151 8.47 -0.76 15.03
CA THR A 151 7.93 0.59 14.79
C THR A 151 7.63 0.86 13.31
N TRP A 152 8.44 0.32 12.40
CA TRP A 152 8.22 0.46 10.95
C TRP A 152 6.94 -0.24 10.50
N PHE A 153 6.71 -1.46 10.97
CA PHE A 153 5.51 -2.22 10.63
C PHE A 153 4.26 -1.66 11.30
N GLU A 154 4.35 -1.22 12.56
CA GLU A 154 3.23 -0.56 13.25
C GLU A 154 2.86 0.77 12.58
N GLY A 155 3.85 1.59 12.23
CA GLY A 155 3.64 2.80 11.44
C GLY A 155 3.00 2.49 10.09
N ALA A 156 3.50 1.47 9.38
CA ALA A 156 2.92 1.06 8.11
C ALA A 156 1.45 0.63 8.26
N MET A 157 1.12 -0.22 9.23
CA MET A 157 -0.27 -0.66 9.45
C MET A 157 -1.19 0.51 9.80
N LEU A 158 -0.72 1.49 10.58
CA LEU A 158 -1.46 2.73 10.82
C LEU A 158 -1.72 3.47 9.50
N MET A 159 -0.71 3.60 8.64
CA MET A 159 -0.91 4.26 7.34
C MET A 159 -1.81 3.46 6.40
N LEU A 160 -1.76 2.13 6.43
CA LEU A 160 -2.71 1.29 5.69
C LEU A 160 -4.14 1.54 6.17
N PHE A 161 -4.36 1.65 7.48
CA PHE A 161 -5.66 2.05 8.03
C PHE A 161 -6.06 3.45 7.57
N ILE A 162 -5.20 4.46 7.70
CA ILE A 162 -5.50 5.83 7.28
C ILE A 162 -5.82 5.90 5.78
N SER A 163 -5.05 5.20 4.93
CA SER A 163 -5.31 5.16 3.48
C SER A 163 -6.70 4.61 3.19
N SER A 164 -7.12 3.54 3.89
CA SER A 164 -8.42 2.91 3.68
C SER A 164 -9.60 3.84 3.99
N LEU A 165 -9.43 4.85 4.84
CA LEU A 165 -10.44 5.90 5.05
C LEU A 165 -10.68 6.71 3.78
N GLY A 166 -9.65 6.94 2.97
CA GLY A 166 -9.80 7.52 1.63
C GLY A 166 -10.62 6.63 0.71
N ALA A 167 -10.35 5.32 0.68
CA ALA A 167 -11.09 4.37 -0.13
C ALA A 167 -12.58 4.27 0.27
N TRP A 168 -12.87 4.19 1.58
CA TRP A 168 -14.25 4.27 2.08
C TRP A 168 -14.89 5.60 1.76
N GLY A 169 -14.14 6.69 1.86
CA GLY A 169 -14.58 8.02 1.48
C GLY A 169 -15.06 8.05 0.03
N VAL A 170 -14.30 7.49 -0.91
CA VAL A 170 -14.70 7.40 -2.32
C VAL A 170 -16.05 6.70 -2.44
N GLY A 171 -16.17 5.48 -1.92
CA GLY A 171 -17.42 4.71 -2.02
C GLY A 171 -18.61 5.41 -1.35
N PHE A 172 -18.39 6.08 -0.21
CA PHE A 172 -19.43 6.85 0.47
C PHE A 172 -19.86 8.06 -0.34
N THR A 173 -18.92 8.83 -0.90
CA THR A 173 -19.22 10.02 -1.70
C THR A 173 -19.95 9.70 -2.99
N GLU A 174 -19.62 8.59 -3.64
CA GLU A 174 -20.34 8.09 -4.81
C GLU A 174 -21.77 7.66 -4.44
N PHE A 175 -21.93 6.99 -3.30
CA PHE A 175 -23.25 6.52 -2.84
C PHE A 175 -24.23 7.65 -2.54
N ILE A 176 -23.78 8.72 -1.89
CA ILE A 176 -24.64 9.85 -1.47
C ILE A 176 -24.54 11.08 -2.37
N SER A 177 -23.71 11.04 -3.42
CA SER A 177 -23.49 12.15 -4.36
C SER A 177 -23.05 13.48 -3.70
N ILE A 178 -22.23 13.42 -2.65
CA ILE A 178 -21.74 14.61 -1.93
C ILE A 178 -20.35 15.04 -2.42
N GLY A 179 -20.12 16.36 -2.49
CA GLY A 179 -18.79 16.95 -2.76
C GLY A 179 -18.39 17.01 -4.23
N GLY A 180 -19.27 16.54 -5.13
CA GLY A 180 -19.04 16.53 -6.57
C GLY A 180 -17.86 15.64 -7.02
N PRO A 181 -17.58 15.59 -8.33
CA PRO A 181 -16.55 14.70 -8.89
C PRO A 181 -15.14 14.95 -8.35
N MET A 182 -14.85 16.17 -7.88
CA MET A 182 -13.53 16.54 -7.37
C MET A 182 -13.24 15.97 -5.98
N PHE A 183 -14.26 15.82 -5.13
CA PHE A 183 -14.05 15.29 -3.78
C PHE A 183 -13.72 13.79 -3.81
N GLY A 184 -14.43 13.00 -4.61
CA GLY A 184 -14.10 11.59 -4.85
C GLY A 184 -12.68 11.41 -5.45
N LYS A 185 -12.27 12.28 -6.38
CA LYS A 185 -10.90 12.30 -6.90
C LYS A 185 -9.88 12.62 -5.80
N ALA A 186 -10.12 13.65 -4.98
CA ALA A 186 -9.23 14.00 -3.88
C ALA A 186 -9.06 12.85 -2.88
N LEU A 187 -10.15 12.15 -2.54
CA LEU A 187 -10.12 10.98 -1.65
C LEU A 187 -9.38 9.78 -2.28
N THR A 188 -9.50 9.61 -3.60
CA THR A 188 -8.71 8.62 -4.35
C THR A 188 -7.22 8.95 -4.26
N HIS A 189 -6.83 10.20 -4.50
CA HIS A 189 -5.43 10.63 -4.38
C HIS A 189 -4.93 10.56 -2.94
N PHE A 190 -5.79 10.81 -1.96
CA PHE A 190 -5.47 10.62 -0.55
C PHE A 190 -5.18 9.15 -0.23
N PHE A 191 -6.05 8.22 -0.65
CA PHE A 191 -5.81 6.79 -0.53
C PHE A 191 -4.47 6.41 -1.15
N LEU A 192 -4.22 6.82 -2.40
CA LEU A 192 -3.00 6.48 -3.14
C LEU A 192 -1.74 7.04 -2.46
N ALA A 193 -1.75 8.32 -2.09
CA ALA A 193 -0.61 8.97 -1.44
C ALA A 193 -0.28 8.30 -0.11
N VAL A 194 -1.28 8.09 0.74
CA VAL A 194 -1.07 7.46 2.05
C VAL A 194 -0.67 5.99 1.91
N PHE A 195 -1.23 5.26 0.95
CA PHE A 195 -0.90 3.87 0.71
C PHE A 195 0.53 3.71 0.21
N VAL A 196 0.96 4.49 -0.77
CA VAL A 196 2.31 4.36 -1.34
C VAL A 196 3.35 4.93 -0.39
N GLU A 197 3.19 6.18 0.04
CA GLU A 197 4.18 6.88 0.86
C GLU A 197 4.19 6.38 2.31
N GLY A 198 3.03 6.01 2.84
CA GLY A 198 2.90 5.52 4.21
C GLY A 198 3.06 4.00 4.31
N TRP A 199 2.17 3.23 3.69
CA TRP A 199 2.19 1.77 3.84
C TRP A 199 3.39 1.12 3.13
N VAL A 200 3.55 1.32 1.83
CA VAL A 200 4.57 0.59 1.04
C VAL A 200 5.99 0.97 1.47
N LEU A 201 6.28 2.26 1.62
CA LEU A 201 7.62 2.71 2.02
C LEU A 201 8.00 2.25 3.43
N LEU A 202 7.11 2.42 4.42
CA LEU A 202 7.43 2.03 5.79
C LEU A 202 7.64 0.52 5.92
N VAL A 203 6.88 -0.32 5.20
CA VAL A 203 7.17 -1.76 5.18
C VAL A 203 8.53 -2.04 4.54
N LEU A 204 8.85 -1.43 3.41
CA LEU A 204 10.15 -1.61 2.75
C LEU A 204 11.31 -1.24 3.68
N MET A 205 11.22 -0.09 4.36
CA MET A 205 12.21 0.37 5.34
C MET A 205 12.29 -0.57 6.54
N GLY A 206 11.15 -1.08 7.03
CA GLY A 206 11.13 -2.10 8.09
C GLY A 206 11.81 -3.41 7.68
N LEU A 207 11.61 -3.86 6.44
CA LEU A 207 12.25 -5.05 5.89
C LEU A 207 13.76 -4.88 5.71
N ILE A 208 14.21 -3.73 5.21
CA ILE A 208 15.64 -3.40 5.09
C ILE A 208 16.27 -3.35 6.49
N ALA A 209 15.66 -2.62 7.42
CA ALA A 209 16.19 -2.47 8.78
C ALA A 209 16.34 -3.82 9.47
N LYS A 210 15.29 -4.66 9.37
CA LYS A 210 15.32 -6.01 9.91
C LYS A 210 16.35 -6.91 9.22
N SER A 211 16.44 -6.87 7.89
CA SER A 211 17.37 -7.73 7.15
C SER A 211 18.83 -7.37 7.38
N LEU A 212 19.11 -6.10 7.67
CA LEU A 212 20.45 -5.61 8.01
C LEU A 212 20.71 -5.62 9.52
N ASP A 213 19.77 -6.14 10.31
CA ASP A 213 19.83 -6.21 11.78
C ASP A 213 20.15 -4.83 12.42
N LEU A 214 19.53 -3.78 11.91
CA LEU A 214 19.74 -2.42 12.39
C LEU A 214 19.11 -2.26 13.78
N LYS A 215 19.89 -1.71 14.70
CA LYS A 215 19.47 -1.38 16.06
C LYS A 215 19.05 0.09 16.14
N ASP A 216 18.35 0.47 17.19
CA ASP A 216 17.92 1.86 17.39
C ASP A 216 19.09 2.85 17.40
N GLU A 217 20.25 2.43 17.93
CA GLU A 217 21.51 3.20 17.95
C GLU A 217 22.15 3.40 16.56
N ASP A 218 21.79 2.59 15.59
CA ASP A 218 22.29 2.69 14.22
C ASP A 218 21.67 3.88 13.47
N PHE A 219 20.51 4.36 13.92
CA PHE A 219 19.78 5.45 13.27
C PHE A 219 20.26 6.84 13.67
N ALA A 220 20.22 7.78 12.73
CA ALA A 220 20.55 9.19 12.94
C ALA A 220 19.51 9.89 13.85
N LEU A 221 18.24 9.49 13.72
CA LEU A 221 17.15 9.84 14.62
C LEU A 221 16.44 8.56 15.04
N SER A 222 15.70 8.59 16.15
CA SER A 222 14.95 7.41 16.58
C SER A 222 14.00 6.91 15.48
N PRO A 223 13.82 5.59 15.32
CA PRO A 223 12.89 5.05 14.31
C PRO A 223 11.48 5.66 14.40
N GLY A 224 11.01 5.97 15.60
CA GLY A 224 9.73 6.64 15.81
C GLY A 224 9.64 8.04 15.18
N ILE A 225 10.71 8.83 15.22
CA ILE A 225 10.76 10.13 14.55
C ILE A 225 10.76 9.95 13.03
N LEU A 226 11.59 9.03 12.51
CA LEU A 226 11.67 8.75 11.07
C LEU A 226 10.31 8.27 10.50
N VAL A 227 9.65 7.36 11.21
CA VAL A 227 8.28 6.93 10.90
C VAL A 227 7.31 8.11 10.99
N GLY A 228 7.42 8.94 12.03
CA GLY A 228 6.57 10.11 12.24
C GLY A 228 6.64 11.12 11.09
N LEU A 229 7.85 11.42 10.58
CA LEU A 229 8.06 12.30 9.43
C LEU A 229 7.27 11.80 8.20
N ILE A 230 7.39 10.51 7.89
CA ILE A 230 6.69 9.89 6.76
C ILE A 230 5.18 9.81 7.02
N ALA A 231 4.76 9.39 8.20
CA ALA A 231 3.36 9.20 8.57
C ALA A 231 2.58 10.52 8.60
N ILE A 232 3.21 11.62 9.02
CA ILE A 232 2.62 12.96 8.99
C ILE A 232 2.66 13.53 7.57
N GLY A 233 3.74 13.33 6.84
CA GLY A 233 3.89 13.89 5.50
C GLY A 233 3.00 13.22 4.45
N ALA A 234 2.85 11.89 4.48
CA ALA A 234 2.13 11.13 3.46
C ALA A 234 0.69 11.61 3.22
N PRO A 235 -0.17 11.81 4.25
CA PRO A 235 -1.52 12.37 4.07
C PRO A 235 -1.55 13.75 3.44
N LEU A 236 -0.50 14.55 3.56
CA LEU A 236 -0.46 15.92 3.03
C LEU A 236 -0.12 15.97 1.54
N THR A 237 0.46 14.90 0.98
CA THR A 237 0.95 14.89 -0.41
C THR A 237 -0.11 14.58 -1.48
N PHE A 238 -1.34 14.25 -1.08
CA PHE A 238 -2.43 13.97 -2.03
C PHE A 238 -2.69 15.08 -3.08
N PRO A 239 -2.48 16.39 -2.81
CA PRO A 239 -2.71 17.43 -3.81
C PRO A 239 -1.80 17.30 -5.04
N TYR A 240 -0.63 16.65 -4.94
CA TYR A 240 0.23 16.39 -6.11
C TYR A 240 -0.45 15.52 -7.17
N GLY A 241 -1.49 14.77 -6.81
CA GLY A 241 -2.28 14.00 -7.76
C GLY A 241 -3.41 14.78 -8.43
N ILE A 242 -3.71 16.00 -7.97
CA ILE A 242 -4.84 16.81 -8.44
C ILE A 242 -4.33 17.81 -9.49
N PRO A 243 -5.10 18.11 -10.57
CA PRO A 243 -4.68 19.13 -11.54
C PRO A 243 -4.48 20.50 -10.87
N GLU A 244 -3.42 21.20 -11.26
CA GLU A 244 -2.99 22.46 -10.65
C GLU A 244 -4.10 23.52 -10.57
N SER A 245 -4.96 23.59 -11.57
CA SER A 245 -6.11 24.51 -11.61
C SER A 245 -7.10 24.34 -10.46
N PHE A 246 -7.07 23.21 -9.75
CA PHE A 246 -7.92 22.90 -8.61
C PHE A 246 -7.18 22.86 -7.27
N VAL A 247 -5.87 23.12 -7.26
CA VAL A 247 -5.04 23.11 -6.05
C VAL A 247 -4.93 24.54 -5.53
N SER A 248 -5.50 24.79 -4.35
CA SER A 248 -5.31 26.07 -3.67
C SER A 248 -3.86 26.25 -3.19
N ILE A 249 -3.43 27.49 -2.98
CA ILE A 249 -2.10 27.78 -2.41
C ILE A 249 -1.86 27.03 -1.09
N ASN A 250 -2.87 26.96 -0.21
CA ASN A 250 -2.77 26.25 1.06
C ASN A 250 -2.57 24.74 0.88
N MET A 251 -3.25 24.14 -0.11
CA MET A 251 -3.06 22.73 -0.45
C MET A 251 -1.67 22.48 -1.05
N SER A 252 -1.19 23.39 -1.90
CA SER A 252 0.17 23.32 -2.45
C SER A 252 1.23 23.40 -1.33
N VAL A 253 1.10 24.36 -0.42
CA VAL A 253 2.01 24.49 0.72
C VAL A 253 1.99 23.24 1.60
N ALA A 254 0.81 22.71 1.91
CA ALA A 254 0.68 21.46 2.66
C ALA A 254 1.35 20.28 1.95
N ALA A 255 1.16 20.13 0.63
CA ALA A 255 1.80 19.08 -0.16
C ALA A 255 3.32 19.18 -0.17
N ARG A 256 3.85 20.41 -0.30
CA ARG A 256 5.29 20.70 -0.23
C ARG A 256 5.86 20.36 1.13
N MET A 257 5.21 20.80 2.21
CA MET A 257 5.62 20.44 3.57
C MET A 257 5.61 18.92 3.77
N GLY A 258 4.55 18.24 3.33
CA GLY A 258 4.49 16.78 3.39
C GLY A 258 5.60 16.09 2.61
N GLY A 259 5.91 16.59 1.41
CA GLY A 259 6.98 16.08 0.58
C GLY A 259 8.37 16.27 1.20
N VAL A 260 8.63 17.42 1.82
CA VAL A 260 9.87 17.67 2.59
C VAL A 260 9.99 16.68 3.75
N LEU A 261 8.95 16.51 4.57
CA LEU A 261 8.97 15.59 5.71
C LEU A 261 9.27 14.15 5.27
N ILE A 262 8.62 13.66 4.21
CA ILE A 262 8.87 12.33 3.67
C ILE A 262 10.30 12.21 3.14
N ALA A 263 10.77 13.18 2.37
CA ALA A 263 12.13 13.19 1.82
C ALA A 263 13.19 13.16 2.93
N GLU A 264 13.03 13.99 3.97
CA GLU A 264 13.91 14.00 5.13
C GLU A 264 13.92 12.65 5.87
N GLY A 265 12.74 12.08 6.13
CA GLY A 265 12.61 10.77 6.76
C GLY A 265 13.34 9.67 5.99
N ILE A 266 13.22 9.66 4.67
CA ILE A 266 13.91 8.69 3.80
C ILE A 266 15.42 8.96 3.74
N LEU A 267 15.86 10.21 3.56
CA LEU A 267 17.29 10.54 3.47
C LEU A 267 18.03 10.23 4.78
N LEU A 268 17.43 10.56 5.93
CA LEU A 268 18.00 10.24 7.24
C LEU A 268 18.04 8.73 7.48
N TYR A 269 17.04 7.99 7.01
CA TYR A 269 17.06 6.53 7.03
C TYR A 269 18.20 5.98 6.16
N VAL A 270 18.29 6.37 4.89
CA VAL A 270 19.34 5.91 3.97
C VAL A 270 20.73 6.25 4.51
N TYR A 271 20.90 7.46 5.04
CA TYR A 271 22.13 7.89 5.71
C TYR A 271 22.48 6.99 6.90
N SER A 272 21.49 6.62 7.71
CA SER A 272 21.65 5.68 8.84
C SER A 272 22.09 4.29 8.37
N VAL A 273 21.54 3.80 7.27
CA VAL A 273 21.97 2.51 6.70
C VAL A 273 23.40 2.61 6.15
N TYR A 274 23.73 3.70 5.46
CA TYR A 274 25.06 3.91 4.89
C TYR A 274 26.15 4.04 5.96
N ARG A 275 25.89 4.77 7.06
CA ARG A 275 26.89 5.04 8.11
C ARG A 275 27.31 3.79 8.88
N THR A 276 26.44 2.79 8.99
CA THR A 276 26.74 1.55 9.73
C THR A 276 27.80 0.69 9.04
N ARG A 277 28.12 0.96 7.76
CA ARG A 277 29.13 0.23 6.95
C ARG A 277 29.02 -1.30 7.03
N LYS A 278 27.82 -1.84 7.31
CA LYS A 278 27.61 -3.30 7.36
C LYS A 278 27.98 -3.89 6.00
N LEU A 279 28.98 -4.76 6.00
CA LEU A 279 29.74 -5.28 4.85
C LEU A 279 28.92 -6.02 3.77
N SER A 280 27.63 -6.25 3.96
CA SER A 280 26.77 -6.89 2.96
C SER A 280 25.44 -6.15 2.79
N LEU A 281 25.48 -4.92 2.27
CA LEU A 281 24.27 -4.30 1.71
C LEU A 281 23.62 -5.20 0.66
N GLY A 282 24.41 -6.00 -0.07
CA GLY A 282 23.93 -7.09 -0.92
C GLY A 282 22.83 -6.62 -1.88
N ILE A 283 21.69 -7.32 -1.87
CA ILE A 283 20.53 -6.95 -2.70
C ILE A 283 19.87 -5.62 -2.29
N TRP A 284 20.08 -5.14 -1.06
CA TRP A 284 19.47 -3.93 -0.53
C TRP A 284 20.11 -2.63 -1.03
N VAL A 285 21.28 -2.69 -1.69
CA VAL A 285 21.90 -1.52 -2.35
C VAL A 285 20.92 -0.87 -3.33
N TRP A 286 20.23 -1.69 -4.14
CA TRP A 286 19.32 -1.18 -5.16
C TRP A 286 18.10 -0.47 -4.56
N PRO A 287 17.34 -1.07 -3.62
CA PRO A 287 16.30 -0.36 -2.88
C PRO A 287 16.78 0.94 -2.21
N LEU A 288 17.97 0.95 -1.60
CA LEU A 288 18.50 2.16 -0.95
C LEU A 288 18.80 3.28 -1.95
N ILE A 289 19.39 2.95 -3.11
CA ILE A 289 19.61 3.92 -4.19
C ILE A 289 18.28 4.47 -4.70
N LEU A 290 17.29 3.60 -4.92
CA LEU A 290 15.96 4.01 -5.37
C LEU A 290 15.23 4.88 -4.34
N LEU A 291 15.38 4.58 -3.05
CA LEU A 291 14.86 5.40 -1.95
C LEU A 291 15.53 6.77 -1.93
N ALA A 292 16.87 6.83 -2.07
CA ALA A 292 17.60 8.10 -2.13
C ALA A 292 17.19 8.94 -3.35
N LEU A 293 17.07 8.32 -4.52
CA LEU A 293 16.63 8.98 -5.75
C LEU A 293 15.19 9.49 -5.60
N LYS A 294 14.27 8.66 -5.08
CA LYS A 294 12.90 9.08 -4.79
C LYS A 294 12.88 10.28 -3.84
N ALA A 295 13.65 10.25 -2.76
CA ALA A 295 13.69 11.33 -1.79
C ALA A 295 14.23 12.63 -2.41
N ALA A 296 15.26 12.54 -3.25
CA ALA A 296 15.77 13.69 -4.00
C ALA A 296 14.72 14.26 -4.96
N MET A 297 13.99 13.40 -5.70
CA MET A 297 12.90 13.82 -6.57
C MET A 297 11.74 14.44 -5.78
N GLN A 298 11.40 13.87 -4.63
CA GLN A 298 10.34 14.37 -3.74
C GLN A 298 10.70 15.76 -3.19
N LEU A 299 11.96 15.94 -2.78
CA LEU A 299 12.47 17.22 -2.30
C LEU A 299 12.46 18.26 -3.42
N ALA A 300 12.94 17.89 -4.63
CA ALA A 300 12.92 18.77 -5.79
C ALA A 300 11.49 19.20 -6.18
N ALA A 301 10.51 18.30 -6.10
CA ALA A 301 9.11 18.62 -6.35
C ALA A 301 8.47 19.49 -5.25
N SER A 302 9.08 19.56 -4.06
CA SER A 302 8.55 20.29 -2.91
C SER A 302 9.13 21.70 -2.76
N LEU A 303 10.20 22.01 -3.48
CA LEU A 303 10.82 23.35 -3.57
C LEU A 303 10.14 24.15 -4.70
#